data_AF-A0A1G1ZKT0-F1
#
_entry.id   AF-A0A1G1ZKT0-F1
#
_cell.length_a   1.000
_cell.length_b   1.000
_cell.length_c   1.000
_cell.angle_alpha   90.00
_cell.angle_beta   90.00
_cell.angle_gamma   90.00
#
_symmetry.space_group_name_H-M   'P 1'
#
loop_
_entity.id
_entity.type
_entity.pdbx_description
1 polymer ?
#
loop_
_entity_poly.entity_id
_entity_poly.type
_entity_poly.pdbx_seq_one_letter_code
_entity_poly.pdbx_strand_id
1 'polypeptide(L)'
;MNTLLVTLVVVLISIASVEAQVNPINKRQELKEERKEKLESVKETRKDFKAQVEEKKRESRGDLKEKKTEFKEAVQGRKDGFKAEVMEKRAAMQDKLKTQKDDLKKRLNVIKDTKKKAIVERIDNKLTELNTKRVDHFGDVLEKLEGVIGRVNTKAIELEGKGKDISAVESSLAEAKNLVNSARDLIITQSAKTYTLTISSESGLKKDVGVVRQALQDDLKKINDAVKAAHNEVRKAITLLGGVAVKNNINQNSQ
;
A
#
# COMPACT_ATOMS: atom_id res chain seq x y z
N MET A 1 -20.38 11.03 -23.73
CA MET A 1 -21.77 10.74 -24.18
C MET A 1 -21.83 9.27 -24.56
N ASN A 2 -22.43 8.43 -23.72
CA ASN A 2 -22.99 7.14 -24.13
C ASN A 2 -23.88 6.63 -23.00
N THR A 3 -25.15 7.06 -23.04
CA THR A 3 -26.22 6.59 -22.19
C THR A 3 -26.63 5.20 -22.66
N LEU A 4 -26.18 4.16 -21.93
CA LEU A 4 -26.72 2.80 -22.04
C LEU A 4 -28.14 2.81 -21.48
N LEU A 5 -29.10 2.90 -22.41
CA LEU A 5 -30.52 2.67 -22.18
C LEU A 5 -30.71 1.24 -21.67
N VAL A 6 -30.96 1.14 -20.37
CA VAL A 6 -31.61 -0.01 -19.75
C VAL A 6 -33.01 -0.11 -20.36
N THR A 7 -33.16 -0.92 -21.40
CA THR A 7 -34.46 -1.22 -22.00
C THR A 7 -35.24 -2.10 -21.03
N LEU A 8 -35.99 -1.42 -20.16
CA LEU A 8 -37.17 -1.92 -19.48
C LEU A 8 -38.10 -2.52 -20.54
N VAL A 9 -38.23 -3.85 -20.59
CA VAL A 9 -39.21 -4.53 -21.46
C VAL A 9 -40.60 -4.28 -20.85
N VAL A 10 -41.18 -3.14 -21.21
CA VAL A 10 -42.59 -2.84 -20.98
C VAL A 10 -43.38 -3.61 -22.04
N VAL A 11 -44.03 -4.69 -21.62
CA VAL A 11 -44.98 -5.42 -22.46
C VAL A 11 -46.25 -4.57 -22.58
N LEU A 12 -46.34 -3.81 -23.67
CA LEU A 12 -47.55 -3.10 -24.10
C LEU A 12 -48.57 -4.11 -24.63
N ILE A 13 -49.67 -4.30 -23.89
CA ILE A 13 -50.85 -5.05 -24.33
C ILE A 13 -51.77 -4.07 -25.05
N SER A 14 -51.79 -4.10 -26.39
CA SER A 14 -52.82 -3.44 -27.20
C SER A 14 -53.87 -4.48 -27.58
N ILE A 15 -55.11 -4.31 -27.09
CA ILE A 15 -56.26 -5.18 -27.42
C ILE A 15 -56.98 -4.55 -28.62
N ALA A 16 -56.90 -5.19 -29.79
CA ALA A 16 -57.84 -4.97 -30.88
C ALA A 16 -58.70 -6.22 -31.03
N SER A 17 -60.02 -6.04 -30.87
CA SER A 17 -61.04 -7.09 -30.93
C SER A 17 -61.32 -7.52 -32.37
N VAL A 18 -61.23 -8.81 -32.65
CA VAL A 18 -61.98 -9.49 -33.72
C VAL A 18 -62.54 -10.77 -33.14
N GLU A 19 -63.87 -10.89 -33.18
CA GLU A 19 -64.64 -12.03 -32.72
C GLU A 19 -64.39 -13.25 -33.61
N ALA A 20 -63.86 -14.31 -33.02
CA ALA A 20 -64.00 -15.68 -33.48
C ALA A 20 -64.50 -16.51 -32.30
N GLN A 21 -65.57 -17.28 -32.49
CA GLN A 21 -66.06 -18.26 -31.53
C GLN A 21 -64.96 -19.27 -31.24
N VAL A 22 -64.37 -19.24 -30.04
CA VAL A 22 -63.34 -20.19 -29.60
C VAL A 22 -63.74 -20.79 -28.26
N ASN A 23 -63.86 -22.12 -28.26
CA ASN A 23 -64.12 -22.96 -27.10
C ASN A 23 -63.13 -22.62 -25.94
N PRO A 24 -63.61 -22.24 -24.74
CA PRO A 24 -62.76 -21.73 -23.65
C PRO A 24 -61.75 -22.72 -23.08
N ILE A 25 -61.87 -24.02 -23.41
CA ILE A 25 -60.97 -25.09 -22.96
C ILE A 25 -59.68 -25.15 -23.80
N ASN A 26 -59.76 -25.04 -25.12
CA ASN A 26 -58.58 -25.09 -26.02
C ASN A 26 -57.67 -23.87 -25.83
N LYS A 27 -58.26 -22.66 -25.70
CA LYS A 27 -57.50 -21.43 -25.50
C LYS A 27 -56.71 -21.43 -24.18
N ARG A 28 -57.23 -22.10 -23.14
CA ARG A 28 -56.54 -22.30 -21.85
C ARG A 28 -55.42 -23.34 -21.93
N GLN A 29 -55.54 -24.36 -22.79
CA GLN A 29 -54.47 -25.33 -23.03
C GLN A 29 -53.33 -24.70 -23.83
N GLU A 30 -53.63 -23.96 -24.89
CA GLU A 30 -52.64 -23.20 -25.67
C GLU A 30 -51.91 -22.17 -24.79
N LEU A 31 -52.63 -21.41 -23.97
CA LEU A 31 -52.04 -20.49 -22.98
C LEU A 31 -51.19 -21.20 -21.91
N LYS A 32 -51.48 -22.47 -21.58
CA LYS A 32 -50.68 -23.25 -20.63
C LYS A 32 -49.39 -23.76 -21.27
N GLU A 33 -49.46 -24.26 -22.51
CA GLU A 33 -48.29 -24.71 -23.27
C GLU A 33 -47.37 -23.53 -23.60
N GLU A 34 -47.90 -22.40 -24.05
CA GLU A 34 -47.12 -21.18 -24.32
C GLU A 34 -46.45 -20.64 -23.05
N ARG A 35 -47.12 -20.71 -21.89
CA ARG A 35 -46.51 -20.37 -20.59
C ARG A 35 -45.41 -21.35 -20.18
N LYS A 36 -45.60 -22.65 -20.45
CA LYS A 36 -44.64 -23.70 -20.11
C LYS A 36 -43.38 -23.55 -20.98
N GLU A 37 -43.55 -23.27 -22.26
CA GLU A 37 -42.47 -22.99 -23.21
C GLU A 37 -41.72 -21.70 -22.84
N LYS A 38 -42.43 -20.62 -22.49
CA LYS A 38 -41.83 -19.38 -21.96
C LYS A 38 -41.10 -19.59 -20.63
N LEU A 39 -41.61 -20.46 -19.76
CA LEU A 39 -40.93 -20.79 -18.50
C LEU A 39 -39.63 -21.56 -18.76
N GLU A 40 -39.61 -22.49 -19.71
CA GLU A 40 -38.39 -23.22 -20.05
C GLU A 40 -37.38 -22.37 -20.81
N SER A 41 -37.82 -21.47 -21.69
CA SER A 41 -36.93 -20.50 -22.33
C SER A 41 -36.32 -19.54 -21.30
N VAL A 42 -37.07 -19.15 -20.27
CA VAL A 42 -36.57 -18.34 -19.14
C VAL A 42 -35.61 -19.12 -18.25
N LYS A 43 -35.84 -20.43 -18.02
CA LYS A 43 -34.90 -21.27 -17.26
C LYS A 43 -33.58 -21.49 -18.02
N GLU A 44 -33.65 -21.74 -19.33
CA GLU A 44 -32.48 -21.86 -20.21
C GLU A 44 -31.66 -20.56 -20.22
N THR A 45 -32.28 -19.41 -20.50
CA THR A 45 -31.57 -18.12 -20.46
C THR A 45 -30.97 -17.80 -19.10
N ARG A 46 -31.63 -18.17 -17.98
CA ARG A 46 -31.04 -18.05 -16.64
C ARG A 46 -29.84 -18.98 -16.44
N LYS A 47 -29.89 -20.19 -16.96
CA LYS A 47 -28.81 -21.18 -16.86
C LYS A 47 -27.60 -20.73 -17.67
N ASP A 48 -27.81 -20.22 -18.87
CA ASP A 48 -26.75 -19.67 -19.73
C ASP A 48 -26.16 -18.40 -19.15
N PHE A 49 -26.98 -17.47 -18.66
CA PHE A 49 -26.50 -16.29 -17.96
C PHE A 49 -25.67 -16.67 -16.72
N LYS A 50 -26.12 -17.67 -15.94
CA LYS A 50 -25.36 -18.17 -14.79
C LYS A 50 -24.03 -18.80 -15.21
N ALA A 51 -24.02 -19.57 -16.31
CA ALA A 51 -22.80 -20.17 -16.84
C ALA A 51 -21.78 -19.10 -17.29
N GLN A 52 -22.23 -18.11 -18.07
CA GLN A 52 -21.40 -16.99 -18.52
C GLN A 52 -20.86 -16.15 -17.35
N VAL A 53 -21.68 -15.93 -16.32
CA VAL A 53 -21.26 -15.22 -15.10
C VAL A 53 -20.21 -16.03 -14.33
N GLU A 54 -20.35 -17.35 -14.21
CA GLU A 54 -19.37 -18.20 -13.53
C GLU A 54 -18.06 -18.33 -14.31
N GLU A 55 -18.11 -18.36 -15.64
CA GLU A 55 -16.94 -18.34 -16.53
C GLU A 55 -16.17 -17.03 -16.39
N LYS A 56 -16.85 -15.89 -16.54
CA LYS A 56 -16.23 -14.56 -16.37
C LYS A 56 -15.66 -14.34 -14.98
N LYS A 57 -16.29 -14.91 -13.94
CA LYS A 57 -15.74 -14.94 -12.57
C LYS A 57 -14.49 -15.81 -12.46
N ARG A 58 -14.39 -16.93 -13.19
CA ARG A 58 -13.21 -17.80 -13.18
C ARG A 58 -12.02 -17.12 -13.85
N GLU A 59 -12.21 -16.49 -15.00
CA GLU A 59 -11.18 -15.71 -15.70
C GLU A 59 -10.69 -14.56 -14.82
N SER A 60 -11.62 -13.75 -14.29
CA SER A 60 -11.28 -12.64 -13.39
C SER A 60 -10.54 -13.10 -12.12
N ARG A 61 -10.81 -14.32 -11.63
CA ARG A 61 -10.08 -14.92 -10.49
C ARG A 61 -8.68 -15.40 -10.90
N GLY A 62 -8.50 -15.88 -12.12
CA GLY A 62 -7.21 -16.23 -12.71
C GLY A 62 -6.30 -15.01 -12.77
N ASP A 63 -6.77 -13.96 -13.44
CA ASP A 63 -6.04 -12.69 -13.63
C ASP A 63 -5.72 -12.02 -12.29
N LEU A 64 -6.65 -12.07 -11.33
CA LEU A 64 -6.43 -11.55 -9.98
C LEU A 64 -5.34 -12.35 -9.24
N LYS A 65 -5.28 -13.67 -9.42
CA LYS A 65 -4.27 -14.52 -8.79
C LYS A 65 -2.89 -14.25 -9.37
N GLU A 66 -2.81 -14.04 -10.68
CA GLU A 66 -1.57 -13.67 -11.39
C GLU A 66 -1.06 -12.30 -10.92
N LYS A 67 -1.88 -11.25 -11.04
CA LYS A 67 -1.54 -9.89 -10.57
C LYS A 67 -1.12 -9.85 -9.09
N LYS A 68 -1.73 -10.69 -8.26
CA LYS A 68 -1.37 -10.82 -6.84
C LYS A 68 -0.01 -11.47 -6.65
N THR A 69 0.34 -12.43 -7.50
CA THR A 69 1.65 -13.12 -7.48
C THR A 69 2.74 -12.16 -7.93
N GLU A 70 2.56 -11.52 -9.08
CA GLU A 70 3.48 -10.51 -9.60
C GLU A 70 3.72 -9.37 -8.60
N PHE A 71 2.64 -8.84 -8.01
CA PHE A 71 2.78 -7.78 -7.02
C PHE A 71 3.56 -8.24 -5.78
N LYS A 72 3.31 -9.47 -5.30
CA LYS A 72 4.04 -10.02 -4.16
C LYS A 72 5.52 -10.20 -4.48
N GLU A 73 5.84 -10.74 -5.65
CA GLU A 73 7.22 -10.93 -6.10
C GLU A 73 7.94 -9.58 -6.26
N ALA A 74 7.29 -8.59 -6.87
CA ALA A 74 7.83 -7.24 -7.02
C ALA A 74 8.03 -6.54 -5.66
N VAL A 75 7.14 -6.76 -4.68
CA VAL A 75 7.34 -6.27 -3.31
C VAL A 75 8.50 -7.00 -2.64
N GLN A 76 8.57 -8.33 -2.77
CA GLN A 76 9.62 -9.13 -2.16
C GLN A 76 11.00 -8.76 -2.71
N GLY A 77 11.13 -8.65 -4.03
CA GLY A 77 12.37 -8.20 -4.68
C GLY A 77 12.80 -6.80 -4.22
N ARG A 78 11.86 -5.86 -4.09
CA ARG A 78 12.17 -4.51 -3.56
C ARG A 78 12.59 -4.55 -2.09
N LYS A 79 11.99 -5.41 -1.28
CA LYS A 79 12.39 -5.61 0.13
C LYS A 79 13.78 -6.17 0.24
N ASP A 80 14.09 -7.22 -0.53
CA ASP A 80 15.36 -7.90 -0.47
C ASP A 80 16.48 -7.01 -1.01
N GLY A 81 16.24 -6.29 -2.11
CA GLY A 81 17.16 -5.28 -2.63
C GLY A 81 17.44 -4.16 -1.62
N PHE A 82 16.40 -3.62 -0.99
CA PHE A 82 16.55 -2.60 0.06
C PHE A 82 17.35 -3.12 1.27
N LYS A 83 17.05 -4.34 1.74
CA LYS A 83 17.79 -4.95 2.86
C LYS A 83 19.26 -5.16 2.50
N ALA A 84 19.54 -5.66 1.30
CA ALA A 84 20.90 -5.87 0.81
C ALA A 84 21.67 -4.55 0.76
N GLU A 85 21.08 -3.50 0.19
CA GLU A 85 21.73 -2.20 0.08
C GLU A 85 22.02 -1.57 1.46
N VAL A 86 21.06 -1.66 2.40
CA VAL A 86 21.27 -1.20 3.78
C VAL A 86 22.39 -2.00 4.47
N MET A 87 22.44 -3.33 4.27
CA MET A 87 23.52 -4.16 4.81
C MET A 87 24.88 -3.79 4.23
N GLU A 88 24.96 -3.55 2.92
CA GLU A 88 26.18 -3.11 2.25
C GLU A 88 26.67 -1.76 2.81
N LYS A 89 25.78 -0.76 2.92
CA LYS A 89 26.14 0.54 3.50
C LYS A 89 26.61 0.44 4.94
N ARG A 90 26.04 -0.49 5.72
CA ARG A 90 26.46 -0.75 7.10
C ARG A 90 27.81 -1.43 7.20
N ALA A 91 28.10 -2.39 6.33
CA ALA A 91 29.42 -3.01 6.27
C ALA A 91 30.48 -1.93 5.98
N ALA A 92 30.25 -1.08 4.98
CA ALA A 92 31.15 0.03 4.67
C ALA A 92 31.24 1.08 5.80
N MET A 93 30.18 1.25 6.59
CA MET A 93 30.16 2.13 7.77
C MET A 93 31.01 1.57 8.91
N GLN A 94 31.03 0.24 9.15
CA GLN A 94 31.78 -0.39 10.23
C GLN A 94 33.28 -0.11 10.13
N ASP A 95 33.84 -0.16 8.93
CA ASP A 95 35.26 0.15 8.70
C ASP A 95 35.56 1.61 9.05
N LYS A 96 34.70 2.55 8.61
CA LYS A 96 34.84 3.98 8.93
C LYS A 96 34.73 4.24 10.42
N LEU A 97 33.84 3.54 11.12
CA LEU A 97 33.66 3.67 12.56
C LEU A 97 34.91 3.27 13.34
N LYS A 98 35.62 2.22 12.91
CA LYS A 98 36.85 1.79 13.59
C LYS A 98 37.91 2.89 13.53
N THR A 99 38.16 3.44 12.34
CA THR A 99 39.10 4.56 12.15
C THR A 99 38.70 5.79 12.97
N GLN A 100 37.40 6.13 12.96
CA GLN A 100 36.91 7.30 13.70
C GLN A 100 37.03 7.14 15.22
N LYS A 101 36.83 5.94 15.76
CA LYS A 101 37.01 5.66 17.19
C LYS A 101 38.47 5.85 17.60
N ASP A 102 39.41 5.38 16.78
CA ASP A 102 40.83 5.55 17.05
C ASP A 102 41.25 7.02 16.97
N ASP A 103 40.73 7.77 16.00
CA ASP A 103 40.99 9.20 15.88
C ASP A 103 40.35 10.01 17.01
N LEU A 104 39.14 9.63 17.47
CA LEU A 104 38.51 10.26 18.64
C LEU A 104 39.36 10.05 19.90
N LYS A 105 39.86 8.84 20.14
CA LYS A 105 40.76 8.55 21.28
C LYS A 105 42.00 9.44 21.25
N LYS A 106 42.63 9.61 20.07
CA LYS A 106 43.78 10.52 19.91
C LYS A 106 43.40 11.96 20.23
N ARG A 107 42.27 12.46 19.73
CA ARG A 107 41.77 13.83 20.01
C ARG A 107 41.47 14.05 21.49
N LEU A 108 40.99 13.02 22.19
CA LEU A 108 40.69 13.07 23.61
C LEU A 108 41.94 13.15 24.51
N ASN A 109 43.15 12.89 24.00
CA ASN A 109 44.37 13.03 24.78
C ASN A 109 44.64 14.47 25.23
N VAL A 110 44.13 15.47 24.50
CA VAL A 110 44.26 16.90 24.83
C VAL A 110 43.42 17.29 26.06
N ILE A 111 42.37 16.53 26.36
CA ILE A 111 41.50 16.78 27.52
C ILE A 111 42.21 16.32 28.79
N LYS A 112 42.17 17.09 29.89
CA LYS A 112 42.78 16.66 31.15
C LYS A 112 41.81 15.87 32.03
N ASP A 113 40.56 16.32 32.07
CA ASP A 113 39.50 15.70 32.88
C ASP A 113 39.09 14.31 32.34
N THR A 114 39.40 13.27 33.13
CA THR A 114 39.10 11.87 32.79
C THR A 114 37.60 11.57 32.76
N LYS A 115 36.79 12.25 33.59
CA LYS A 115 35.33 12.08 33.58
C LYS A 115 34.74 12.64 32.30
N LYS A 116 35.22 13.81 31.85
CA LYS A 116 34.79 14.40 30.57
C LYS A 116 35.16 13.51 29.38
N LYS A 117 36.37 12.93 29.35
CA LYS A 117 36.75 11.96 28.30
C LYS A 117 35.77 10.80 28.23
N ALA A 118 35.52 10.15 29.36
CA ALA A 118 34.63 8.99 29.43
C ALA A 118 33.18 9.34 29.00
N ILE A 119 32.71 10.54 29.32
CA ILE A 119 31.40 11.02 28.88
C ILE A 119 31.36 11.19 27.35
N VAL A 120 32.39 11.80 26.76
CA VAL A 120 32.46 12.03 25.31
C VAL A 120 32.52 10.71 24.55
N GLU A 121 33.33 9.75 24.98
CA GLU A 121 33.39 8.40 24.40
C GLU A 121 32.05 7.66 24.51
N ARG A 122 31.36 7.80 25.65
CA ARG A 122 30.04 7.21 25.82
C ARG A 122 29.02 7.83 24.87
N ILE A 123 29.10 9.15 24.66
CA ILE A 123 28.20 9.85 23.74
C ILE A 123 28.47 9.41 22.30
N ASP A 124 29.73 9.32 21.88
CA ASP A 124 30.11 8.81 20.55
C ASP A 124 29.51 7.42 20.25
N ASN A 125 29.67 6.49 21.19
CA ASN A 125 29.08 5.16 21.08
C ASN A 125 27.55 5.21 21.01
N LYS A 126 26.91 6.06 21.84
CA LYS A 126 25.46 6.24 21.81
C LYS A 126 24.94 6.85 20.52
N LEU A 127 25.68 7.76 19.88
CA LEU A 127 25.29 8.34 18.59
C LEU A 127 25.24 7.26 17.51
N THR A 128 26.27 6.41 17.47
CA THR A 128 26.34 5.28 16.53
C THR A 128 25.21 4.29 16.77
N GLU A 129 25.02 3.86 18.02
CA GLU A 129 23.97 2.92 18.41
C GLU A 129 22.57 3.46 18.10
N LEU A 130 22.32 4.73 18.43
CA LEU A 130 21.04 5.38 18.18
C LEU A 130 20.76 5.48 16.68
N ASN A 131 21.76 5.83 15.87
CA ASN A 131 21.59 5.88 14.41
C ASN A 131 21.12 4.52 13.88
N THR A 132 21.85 3.45 14.21
CA THR A 132 21.54 2.08 13.78
C THR A 132 20.13 1.68 14.21
N LYS A 133 19.80 1.81 15.50
CA LYS A 133 18.49 1.43 16.04
C LYS A 133 17.33 2.17 15.38
N ARG A 134 17.51 3.47 15.08
CA ARG A 134 16.45 4.28 14.48
C ARG A 134 16.27 3.95 13.00
N VAL A 135 17.36 3.74 12.28
CA VAL A 135 17.32 3.29 10.89
C VAL A 135 16.65 1.92 10.76
N ASP A 136 16.98 0.97 11.63
CA ASP A 136 16.31 -0.34 11.70
C ASP A 136 14.81 -0.19 11.89
N HIS A 137 14.43 0.58 12.92
CA HIS A 137 13.03 0.81 13.23
C HIS A 137 12.26 1.43 12.05
N PHE A 138 12.84 2.40 11.34
CA PHE A 138 12.19 2.98 10.17
C PHE A 138 12.07 1.98 9.02
N GLY A 139 13.09 1.15 8.79
CA GLY A 139 13.03 0.05 7.81
C GLY A 139 11.87 -0.91 8.08
N ASP A 140 11.72 -1.33 9.33
CA ASP A 140 10.62 -2.22 9.76
C ASP A 140 9.24 -1.59 9.57
N VAL A 141 9.12 -0.28 9.81
CA VAL A 141 7.87 0.45 9.58
C VAL A 141 7.53 0.49 8.09
N LEU A 142 8.50 0.80 7.22
CA LEU A 142 8.28 0.80 5.77
C LEU A 142 7.87 -0.60 5.26
N GLU A 143 8.48 -1.65 5.80
CA GLU A 143 8.10 -3.03 5.47
C GLU A 143 6.62 -3.33 5.80
N LYS A 144 6.14 -2.86 6.96
CA LYS A 144 4.72 -2.98 7.33
C LYS A 144 3.81 -2.18 6.42
N LEU A 145 4.21 -0.96 6.03
CA LEU A 145 3.45 -0.10 5.13
C LEU A 145 3.28 -0.77 3.75
N GLU A 146 4.32 -1.38 3.20
CA GLU A 146 4.21 -2.12 1.94
C GLU A 146 3.26 -3.32 2.03
N GLY A 147 3.28 -4.03 3.15
CA GLY A 147 2.31 -5.09 3.42
C GLY A 147 0.87 -4.58 3.46
N VAL A 148 0.65 -3.35 3.93
CA VAL A 148 -0.67 -2.69 3.86
C VAL A 148 -1.00 -2.31 2.42
N ILE A 149 -0.08 -1.67 1.69
CA ILE A 149 -0.25 -1.30 0.27
C ILE A 149 -0.69 -2.51 -0.55
N GLY A 150 -0.07 -3.67 -0.35
CA GLY A 150 -0.45 -4.90 -1.06
C GLY A 150 -1.85 -5.40 -0.76
N ARG A 151 -2.30 -5.29 0.49
CA ARG A 151 -3.67 -5.64 0.88
C ARG A 151 -4.68 -4.67 0.28
N VAL A 152 -4.39 -3.37 0.31
CA VAL A 152 -5.24 -2.33 -0.30
C VAL A 152 -5.33 -2.53 -1.81
N ASN A 153 -4.21 -2.78 -2.48
CA ASN A 153 -4.16 -3.07 -3.92
C ASN A 153 -4.99 -4.30 -4.29
N THR A 154 -4.84 -5.39 -3.54
CA THR A 154 -5.66 -6.60 -3.75
C THR A 154 -7.15 -6.28 -3.65
N LYS A 155 -7.54 -5.50 -2.63
CA LYS A 155 -8.94 -5.16 -2.42
C LYS A 155 -9.49 -4.18 -3.46
N ALA A 156 -8.65 -3.26 -3.96
CA ALA A 156 -9.01 -2.35 -5.03
C ALA A 156 -9.35 -3.13 -6.31
N ILE A 157 -8.49 -4.07 -6.73
CA ILE A 157 -8.73 -4.91 -7.92
C ILE A 157 -10.03 -5.73 -7.76
N GLU A 158 -10.32 -6.26 -6.56
CA GLU A 158 -11.60 -6.95 -6.30
C GLU A 158 -12.84 -6.05 -6.47
N LEU A 159 -12.72 -4.74 -6.19
CA LEU A 159 -13.81 -3.78 -6.35
C LEU A 159 -13.93 -3.33 -7.81
N GLU A 160 -12.80 -3.13 -8.49
CA GLU A 160 -12.74 -2.85 -9.92
C GLU A 160 -13.42 -3.97 -10.74
N GLY A 161 -13.13 -5.24 -10.43
CA GLY A 161 -13.81 -6.39 -11.03
C GLY A 161 -15.32 -6.44 -10.78
N LYS A 162 -15.85 -5.63 -9.84
CA LYS A 162 -17.28 -5.42 -9.60
C LYS A 162 -17.81 -4.14 -10.25
N GLY A 163 -17.05 -3.55 -11.17
CA GLY A 163 -17.39 -2.32 -11.88
C GLY A 163 -17.33 -1.07 -11.01
N LYS A 164 -16.55 -1.07 -9.91
CA LYS A 164 -16.36 0.12 -9.08
C LYS A 164 -15.20 0.95 -9.62
N ASP A 165 -15.38 2.27 -9.59
CA ASP A 165 -14.30 3.22 -9.83
C ASP A 165 -13.30 3.19 -8.68
N ILE A 166 -12.05 2.85 -9.00
CA ILE A 166 -10.92 2.80 -8.07
C ILE A 166 -9.84 3.84 -8.39
N SER A 167 -10.03 4.75 -9.35
CA SER A 167 -8.95 5.63 -9.84
C SER A 167 -8.35 6.49 -8.72
N ALA A 168 -9.17 6.97 -7.77
CA ALA A 168 -8.66 7.70 -6.61
C ALA A 168 -7.81 6.82 -5.66
N VAL A 169 -8.17 5.54 -5.52
CA VAL A 169 -7.40 4.57 -4.72
C VAL A 169 -6.07 4.27 -5.40
N GLU A 170 -6.07 4.07 -6.72
CA GLU A 170 -4.85 3.82 -7.50
C GLU A 170 -3.87 4.98 -7.43
N SER A 171 -4.37 6.21 -7.61
CA SER A 171 -3.55 7.43 -7.48
C SER A 171 -2.91 7.52 -6.10
N SER A 172 -3.68 7.28 -5.02
CA SER A 172 -3.15 7.30 -3.65
C SER A 172 -2.17 6.15 -3.38
N LEU A 173 -2.39 4.96 -3.96
CA LEU A 173 -1.44 3.85 -3.86
C LEU A 173 -0.13 4.12 -4.60
N ALA A 174 -0.18 4.79 -5.76
CA ALA A 174 1.01 5.20 -6.50
C ALA A 174 1.83 6.21 -5.67
N GLU A 175 1.18 7.21 -5.11
CA GLU A 175 1.83 8.21 -4.26
C GLU A 175 2.42 7.59 -2.99
N ALA A 176 1.68 6.68 -2.33
CA ALA A 176 2.19 5.96 -1.17
C ALA A 176 3.46 5.15 -1.51
N LYS A 177 3.50 4.51 -2.69
CA LYS A 177 4.71 3.78 -3.14
C LYS A 177 5.89 4.73 -3.36
N ASN A 178 5.65 5.90 -3.96
CA ASN A 178 6.69 6.91 -4.16
C ASN A 178 7.26 7.39 -2.82
N LEU A 179 6.39 7.74 -1.86
CA LEU A 179 6.80 8.20 -0.53
C LEU A 179 7.56 7.11 0.25
N VAL A 180 7.17 5.84 0.12
CA VAL A 180 7.92 4.72 0.70
C VAL A 180 9.32 4.64 0.09
N ASN A 181 9.47 4.77 -1.23
CA ASN A 181 10.77 4.75 -1.88
C ASN A 181 11.64 5.94 -1.46
N SER A 182 11.09 7.16 -1.40
CA SER A 182 11.84 8.32 -0.90
C SER A 182 12.30 8.15 0.55
N ALA A 183 11.48 7.53 1.40
CA ALA A 183 11.88 7.22 2.77
C ALA A 183 12.98 6.15 2.83
N ARG A 184 12.99 5.17 1.92
CA ARG A 184 14.09 4.19 1.78
C ARG A 184 15.39 4.85 1.40
N ASP A 185 15.38 5.76 0.43
CA ASP A 185 16.59 6.45 -0.03
C ASP A 185 17.24 7.24 1.12
N LEU A 186 16.41 7.88 1.96
CA LEU A 186 16.88 8.56 3.17
C LEU A 186 17.47 7.57 4.18
N ILE A 187 16.86 6.40 4.37
CA ILE A 187 17.38 5.33 5.24
C ILE A 187 18.72 4.80 4.72
N ILE A 188 18.85 4.53 3.42
CA ILE A 188 20.10 4.05 2.80
C ILE A 188 21.20 5.10 3.01
N THR A 189 20.89 6.37 2.71
CA THR A 189 21.81 7.49 2.93
C THR A 189 22.23 7.56 4.40
N GLN A 190 21.29 7.44 5.33
CA GLN A 190 21.56 7.48 6.77
C GLN A 190 22.37 6.28 7.28
N SER A 191 22.19 5.11 6.66
CA SER A 191 22.91 3.88 6.99
C SER A 191 24.42 3.98 6.69
N ALA A 192 24.78 4.84 5.72
CA ALA A 192 26.18 5.08 5.35
C ALA A 192 26.84 6.20 6.18
N LYS A 193 26.06 6.97 6.97
CA LYS A 193 26.57 8.12 7.71
C LYS A 193 27.29 7.73 8.98
N THR A 194 28.29 8.52 9.31
CA THR A 194 29.00 8.46 10.59
C THR A 194 29.06 9.87 11.17
N TYR A 195 29.07 9.96 12.51
CA TYR A 195 28.93 11.21 13.24
C TYR A 195 30.20 11.49 14.03
N THR A 196 31.21 12.02 13.35
CA THR A 196 32.54 12.24 13.96
C THR A 196 32.54 13.47 14.86
N LEU A 197 32.95 13.29 16.11
CA LEU A 197 33.20 14.37 17.05
C LEU A 197 34.54 15.06 16.73
N THR A 198 34.48 16.36 16.46
CA THR A 198 35.67 17.20 16.35
C THR A 198 35.83 17.95 17.66
N ILE A 199 36.90 17.66 18.40
CA ILE A 199 37.16 18.25 19.71
C ILE A 199 38.15 19.39 19.51
N SER A 200 37.69 20.61 19.78
CA SER A 200 38.49 21.83 19.65
C SER A 200 39.28 22.15 20.93
N SER A 201 38.63 22.02 22.09
CA SER A 201 39.19 22.35 23.40
C SER A 201 38.33 21.77 24.53
N GLU A 202 38.86 21.78 25.76
CA GLU A 202 38.13 21.26 26.93
C GLU A 202 36.90 22.10 27.31
N SER A 203 36.97 23.43 27.16
CA SER A 203 35.82 24.32 27.38
C SER A 203 34.78 24.24 26.26
N GLY A 204 35.21 23.88 25.03
CA GLY A 204 34.35 23.70 23.85
C GLY A 204 33.59 22.37 23.79
N LEU A 205 33.97 21.36 24.57
CA LEU A 205 33.42 19.99 24.50
C LEU A 205 31.89 19.90 24.44
N LYS A 206 31.19 20.67 25.28
CA LYS A 206 29.71 20.65 25.31
C LYS A 206 29.12 21.14 23.99
N LYS A 207 29.71 22.17 23.40
CA LYS A 207 29.27 22.75 22.12
C LYS A 207 29.57 21.77 20.99
N ASP A 208 30.79 21.24 20.95
CA ASP A 208 31.26 20.32 19.91
C ASP A 208 30.38 19.06 19.85
N VAL A 209 30.09 18.46 21.01
CA VAL A 209 29.16 17.33 21.13
C VAL A 209 27.73 17.72 20.76
N GLY A 210 27.29 18.91 21.18
CA GLY A 210 25.95 19.42 20.90
C GLY A 210 25.66 19.53 19.40
N VAL A 211 26.63 20.04 18.62
CA VAL A 211 26.52 20.16 17.16
C VAL A 211 26.31 18.80 16.50
N VAL A 212 27.11 17.80 16.86
CA VAL A 212 27.01 16.46 16.25
C VAL A 212 25.72 15.75 16.66
N ARG A 213 25.29 15.90 17.92
CA ARG A 213 23.99 15.39 18.37
C ARG A 213 22.83 16.03 17.61
N GLN A 214 22.89 17.33 17.36
CA GLN A 214 21.86 18.05 16.61
C GLN A 214 21.82 17.56 15.15
N ALA A 215 22.99 17.37 14.52
CA ALA A 215 23.06 16.85 13.16
C ALA A 215 22.40 15.46 13.03
N LEU A 216 22.66 14.53 13.97
CA LEU A 216 21.97 13.23 13.99
C LEU A 216 20.45 13.42 14.19
N GLN A 217 20.04 14.29 15.11
CA GLN A 217 18.63 14.55 15.37
C GLN A 217 17.90 15.08 14.13
N ASP A 218 18.49 16.04 13.43
CA ASP A 218 17.90 16.66 12.24
C ASP A 218 17.78 15.66 11.08
N ASP A 219 18.80 14.83 10.90
CA ASP A 219 18.78 13.75 9.91
C ASP A 219 17.70 12.71 10.22
N LEU A 220 17.62 12.23 11.47
CA LEU A 220 16.59 11.28 11.89
C LEU A 220 15.18 11.88 11.82
N LYS A 221 15.05 13.19 12.02
CA LYS A 221 13.78 13.90 11.86
C LYS A 221 13.32 13.90 10.41
N LYS A 222 14.21 14.13 9.45
CA LYS A 222 13.87 14.05 8.01
C LYS A 222 13.32 12.67 7.63
N ILE A 223 13.97 11.61 8.11
CA ILE A 223 13.50 10.23 7.88
C ILE A 223 12.14 10.02 8.54
N ASN A 224 11.99 10.43 9.79
CA ASN A 224 10.72 10.33 10.50
C ASN A 224 9.57 11.02 9.74
N ASP A 225 9.82 12.23 9.23
CA ASP A 225 8.80 13.02 8.55
C ASP A 225 8.44 12.41 7.19
N ALA A 226 9.42 11.83 6.46
CA ALA A 226 9.16 11.03 5.26
C ALA A 226 8.36 9.75 5.54
N VAL A 227 8.69 9.00 6.60
CA VAL A 227 7.94 7.80 7.01
C VAL A 227 6.51 8.16 7.41
N LYS A 228 6.31 9.30 8.11
CA LYS A 228 4.97 9.81 8.43
C LYS A 228 4.17 10.16 7.18
N ALA A 229 4.79 10.81 6.19
CA ALA A 229 4.14 11.12 4.92
C ALA A 229 3.66 9.84 4.22
N ALA A 230 4.53 8.84 4.10
CA ALA A 230 4.18 7.53 3.56
C ALA A 230 3.03 6.88 4.32
N HIS A 231 3.09 6.86 5.66
CA HIS A 231 2.02 6.31 6.50
C HIS A 231 0.67 7.02 6.27
N ASN A 232 0.67 8.35 6.21
CA ASN A 232 -0.54 9.14 6.00
C ASN A 232 -1.16 8.88 4.63
N GLU A 233 -0.35 8.76 3.58
CA GLU A 233 -0.85 8.45 2.25
C GLU A 233 -1.41 7.02 2.17
N VAL A 234 -0.77 6.05 2.83
CA VAL A 234 -1.33 4.70 2.96
C VAL A 234 -2.68 4.72 3.69
N ARG A 235 -2.81 5.51 4.76
CA ARG A 235 -4.09 5.68 5.48
C ARG A 235 -5.16 6.33 4.60
N LYS A 236 -4.78 7.29 3.75
CA LYS A 236 -5.67 7.92 2.78
C LYS A 236 -6.17 6.89 1.75
N ALA A 237 -5.28 6.07 1.20
CA ALA A 237 -5.66 4.98 0.29
C ALA A 237 -6.66 4.00 0.94
N ILE A 238 -6.45 3.64 2.21
CA ILE A 238 -7.39 2.80 2.98
C ILE A 238 -8.76 3.48 3.11
N THR A 239 -8.79 4.77 3.42
CA THR A 239 -10.03 5.54 3.61
C THR A 239 -10.81 5.64 2.31
N LEU A 240 -10.12 5.94 1.20
CA LEU A 240 -10.70 5.98 -0.15
C LEU A 240 -11.28 4.61 -0.53
N LEU A 241 -10.53 3.54 -0.31
CA LEU A 241 -10.99 2.17 -0.56
C LEU A 241 -12.25 1.84 0.26
N GLY A 242 -12.27 2.23 1.54
CA GLY A 242 -13.45 2.10 2.40
C GLY A 242 -14.67 2.84 1.84
N GLY A 243 -14.48 4.07 1.35
CA GLY A 243 -15.54 4.85 0.70
C GLY A 243 -16.11 4.18 -0.55
N VAL A 244 -15.25 3.57 -1.39
CA VAL A 244 -15.67 2.79 -2.57
C VAL A 244 -16.46 1.55 -2.13
N ALA A 245 -16.03 0.88 -1.06
CA ALA A 245 -16.69 -0.32 -0.55
C ALA A 245 -18.07 -0.04 0.09
N VAL A 246 -18.25 1.09 0.78
CA VAL A 246 -19.50 1.42 1.51
C VAL A 246 -20.62 1.90 0.57
N LYS A 247 -20.31 2.59 -0.54
CA LYS A 247 -21.30 2.98 -1.57
C LYS A 247 -22.09 1.78 -2.15
N ASN A 248 -21.68 0.55 -1.83
CA ASN A 248 -22.34 -0.69 -2.20
C ASN A 248 -23.63 -0.98 -1.39
N ASN A 249 -23.76 -0.49 -0.15
CA ASN A 249 -24.89 -0.84 0.72
C ASN A 249 -26.13 0.05 0.53
N ILE A 250 -25.96 1.26 -0.01
CA ILE A 250 -27.08 2.19 -0.21
C ILE A 250 -27.84 1.82 -1.49
N ASN A 251 -27.14 1.43 -2.56
CA ASN A 251 -27.76 1.14 -3.86
C ASN A 251 -28.36 -0.28 -3.99
N GLN A 252 -28.17 -1.16 -3.00
CA GLN A 252 -28.75 -2.51 -2.98
C GLN A 252 -30.05 -2.58 -2.14
N ASN A 253 -30.34 -1.57 -1.33
CA ASN A 253 -31.54 -1.50 -0.48
C ASN A 253 -32.64 -0.58 -1.03
N SER A 254 -32.51 -0.11 -2.27
CA SER A 254 -33.46 0.81 -2.92
C SER A 254 -34.14 0.20 -4.16
N GLN A 255 -34.15 -1.13 -4.28
CA GLN A 255 -34.93 -1.85 -5.29
C GLN A 255 -35.75 -2.96 -4.66
#